data_AF-A0AAV4JN73-F1
#
_entry.id   AF-A0AAV4JN73-F1
#
_cell.length_a   1.000
_cell.length_b   1.000
_cell.length_c   1.000
_cell.angle_alpha   90.00
_cell.angle_beta   90.00
_cell.angle_gamma   90.00
#
_symmetry.space_group_name_H-M   'P 1'
#
loop_
_entity.id
_entity.type
_entity.pdbx_description
1 polymer ?
#
loop_
_entity_poly.entity_id
_entity_poly.type
_entity_poly.pdbx_seq_one_letter_code
_entity_poly.pdbx_strand_id
1 'polypeptide(L)'
;MIAGALHGIRGWDERLRAAYAHAKTISGLWNNTYAMDNSKEYFAEGGQSYFNAQAYSAKTNGIHGPVDTRDKLKDYDPTLYNLIKEVFPCDNTYLKRCKSTRQQEDEQHLFMDCDLDEKDCNDKHTECANWASIGECSKNPLYMHSNCQRSCNVCEEPADDHPSCVDKNRGCAGWASSNQCQINQAYMKQELVVVVVVVVVVVVVVVVVVVVVVVVIVVVLVAV
;
A
#
# COMPACT_ATOMS: atom_id res chain seq x y z
N MET A 1 14.48 8.44 -17.81
CA MET A 1 13.65 7.57 -16.95
C MET A 1 12.36 7.07 -17.62
N ILE A 2 11.71 7.83 -18.52
CA ILE A 2 10.41 7.43 -19.14
C ILE A 2 10.49 6.15 -20.00
N ALA A 3 11.65 5.81 -20.57
CA ALA A 3 11.79 4.67 -21.49
C ALA A 3 11.39 3.30 -20.88
N GLY A 4 11.61 3.10 -19.58
CA GLY A 4 11.21 1.86 -18.90
C GLY A 4 9.70 1.69 -18.85
N ALA A 5 8.96 2.73 -18.45
CA ALA A 5 7.50 2.71 -18.39
C ALA A 5 6.86 2.63 -19.78
N LEU A 6 7.42 3.37 -20.75
CA LEU A 6 6.88 3.47 -22.12
C LEU A 6 6.87 2.10 -22.85
N HIS A 7 7.84 1.24 -22.56
CA HIS A 7 7.93 -0.10 -23.17
C HIS A 7 7.53 -1.23 -22.21
N GLY A 8 7.60 -1.01 -20.89
CA GLY A 8 7.29 -2.01 -19.88
C GLY A 8 5.81 -2.07 -19.49
N ILE A 9 5.05 -0.99 -19.68
CA ILE A 9 3.64 -0.90 -19.26
C ILE A 9 2.77 -0.54 -20.46
N ARG A 10 1.89 -1.47 -20.84
CA ARG A 10 1.03 -1.32 -22.03
C ARG A 10 0.13 -0.09 -21.92
N GLY A 11 0.13 0.75 -22.95
CA GLY A 11 -0.74 1.94 -23.04
C GLY A 11 -0.42 3.06 -22.06
N TRP A 12 0.71 2.98 -21.34
CA TRP A 12 1.05 3.94 -20.30
C TRP A 12 1.28 5.36 -20.84
N ASP A 13 1.97 5.49 -21.98
CA ASP A 13 2.25 6.79 -22.61
C ASP A 13 0.96 7.50 -23.09
N GLU A 14 -0.03 6.76 -23.57
CA GLU A 14 -1.34 7.31 -23.94
C GLU A 14 -2.09 7.81 -22.70
N ARG A 15 -2.08 7.02 -21.61
CA ARG A 15 -2.67 7.44 -20.32
C ARG A 15 -1.98 8.68 -19.75
N LEU A 16 -0.65 8.77 -19.83
CA LEU A 16 0.08 9.94 -19.38
C LEU A 16 -0.29 11.19 -20.19
N ARG A 17 -0.39 11.07 -21.53
CA ARG A 17 -0.81 12.19 -22.38
C ARG A 17 -2.24 12.63 -22.09
N ALA A 18 -3.14 11.68 -21.86
CA ALA A 18 -4.52 11.96 -21.48
C ALA A 18 -4.60 12.68 -20.11
N ALA A 19 -3.85 12.20 -19.11
CA ALA A 19 -3.75 12.83 -17.80
C ALA A 19 -3.20 14.25 -17.89
N TYR A 20 -2.12 14.46 -18.65
CA TYR A 20 -1.55 15.78 -18.90
C TYR A 20 -2.57 16.73 -19.55
N ALA A 21 -3.25 16.28 -20.62
CA ALA A 21 -4.26 17.08 -21.29
C ALA A 21 -5.38 17.49 -20.33
N HIS A 22 -5.90 16.54 -19.54
CA HIS A 22 -6.92 16.80 -18.54
C HIS A 22 -6.47 17.80 -17.46
N ALA A 23 -5.28 17.60 -16.89
CA ALA A 23 -4.69 18.49 -15.90
C ALA A 23 -4.57 19.92 -16.45
N LYS A 24 -4.07 20.07 -17.69
CA LYS A 24 -3.83 21.37 -18.33
C LYS A 24 -5.09 22.11 -18.74
N THR A 25 -6.08 21.42 -19.32
CA THR A 25 -7.20 22.09 -20.00
C THR A 25 -8.51 22.04 -19.22
N ILE A 26 -8.72 21.00 -18.42
CA ILE A 26 -9.98 20.79 -17.69
C ILE A 26 -9.82 21.22 -16.24
N SER A 27 -8.77 20.74 -15.57
CA SER A 27 -8.56 20.99 -14.13
C SER A 27 -7.78 22.28 -13.85
N GLY A 28 -6.99 22.77 -14.81
CA GLY A 28 -6.12 23.94 -14.64
C GLY A 28 -5.00 23.72 -13.62
N LEU A 29 -4.61 22.45 -13.39
CA LEU A 29 -3.54 22.08 -12.47
C LEU A 29 -2.18 22.51 -13.03
N TRP A 30 -1.20 22.67 -12.14
CA TRP A 30 0.18 23.02 -12.47
C TRP A 30 0.34 24.32 -13.28
N ASN A 31 -0.67 25.19 -13.25
CA ASN A 31 -0.67 26.43 -14.01
C ASN A 31 0.56 27.28 -13.65
N ASN A 32 1.21 27.84 -14.67
CA ASN A 32 2.45 28.63 -14.51
C ASN A 32 3.59 27.87 -13.79
N THR A 33 3.78 26.58 -14.09
CA THR A 33 4.93 25.77 -13.66
C THR A 33 5.55 25.05 -14.86
N TYR A 34 6.77 24.51 -14.69
CA TYR A 34 7.46 23.78 -15.75
C TYR A 34 6.73 22.51 -16.18
N ALA A 35 5.95 21.92 -15.27
CA ALA A 35 5.16 20.71 -15.51
C ALA A 35 4.18 20.85 -16.69
N MET A 36 3.76 22.08 -17.01
CA MET A 36 2.80 22.35 -18.09
C MET A 36 3.42 22.61 -19.46
N ASP A 37 4.73 22.42 -19.62
CA ASP A 37 5.37 22.50 -20.93
C ASP A 37 4.95 21.33 -21.84
N ASN A 38 5.18 20.10 -21.39
CA ASN A 38 4.78 18.90 -22.11
C ASN A 38 4.54 17.71 -21.15
N SER A 39 3.95 16.62 -21.66
CA SER A 39 3.56 15.48 -20.83
C SER A 39 4.76 14.77 -20.17
N LYS A 40 5.98 14.93 -20.68
CA LYS A 40 7.20 14.37 -20.08
C LYS A 40 7.66 15.22 -18.90
N GLU A 41 7.60 16.55 -19.02
CA GLU A 41 7.89 17.45 -17.89
C GLU A 41 6.83 17.33 -16.81
N TYR A 42 5.56 17.17 -17.18
CA TYR A 42 4.49 16.83 -16.25
C TYR A 42 4.85 15.60 -15.40
N PHE A 43 5.30 14.51 -16.04
CA PHE A 43 5.76 13.33 -15.34
C PHE A 43 7.04 13.58 -14.52
N ALA A 44 7.98 14.37 -15.03
CA ALA A 44 9.25 14.64 -14.36
C ALA A 44 9.08 15.50 -13.09
N GLU A 45 8.29 16.56 -13.16
CA GLU A 45 7.98 17.45 -12.03
C GLU A 45 7.10 16.73 -10.99
N GLY A 46 6.13 15.93 -11.46
CA GLY A 46 5.38 15.02 -10.61
C GLY A 46 6.30 14.01 -9.93
N GLY A 47 7.27 13.43 -10.64
CA GLY A 47 8.27 12.53 -10.09
C GLY A 47 9.16 13.18 -9.03
N GLN A 48 9.63 14.41 -9.27
CA GLN A 48 10.38 15.18 -8.26
C GLN A 48 9.54 15.37 -7.00
N SER A 49 8.26 15.70 -7.14
CA SER A 49 7.33 15.85 -6.01
C SER A 49 7.09 14.50 -5.30
N TYR A 50 6.90 13.42 -6.07
CA TYR A 50 6.69 12.06 -5.56
C TYR A 50 7.88 11.54 -4.75
N PHE A 51 9.10 12.01 -5.00
CA PHE A 51 10.29 11.66 -4.22
C PHE A 51 10.75 12.77 -3.27
N ASN A 52 9.92 13.78 -3.01
CA ASN A 52 10.24 14.92 -2.14
C ASN A 52 11.55 15.63 -2.54
N ALA A 53 11.85 15.65 -3.84
CA ALA A 53 13.07 16.21 -4.42
C ALA A 53 12.82 17.53 -5.19
N GLN A 54 11.59 18.03 -5.16
CA GLN A 54 11.18 19.26 -5.81
C GLN A 54 11.49 20.49 -4.94
N ALA A 55 11.86 21.62 -5.56
CA ALA A 55 12.01 22.87 -4.84
C ALA A 55 10.64 23.52 -4.54
N TYR A 56 10.41 23.90 -3.29
CA TYR A 56 9.19 24.58 -2.89
C TYR A 56 9.14 26.03 -3.39
N SER A 57 7.99 26.44 -3.91
CA SER A 57 7.64 27.85 -4.08
C SER A 57 6.20 28.09 -3.64
N ALA A 58 5.98 29.03 -2.71
CA ALA A 58 4.64 29.34 -2.20
C ALA A 58 3.65 29.78 -3.30
N LYS A 59 4.17 30.34 -4.40
CA LYS A 59 3.40 30.67 -5.60
C LYS A 59 4.08 30.08 -6.82
N THR A 60 3.29 29.75 -7.83
CA THR A 60 3.78 29.28 -9.12
C THR A 60 4.62 30.37 -9.80
N ASN A 61 5.87 30.07 -10.14
CA ASN A 61 6.85 31.06 -10.62
C ASN A 61 7.33 30.82 -12.07
N GLY A 62 6.60 30.01 -12.84
CA GLY A 62 6.99 29.55 -14.17
C GLY A 62 7.85 28.29 -14.16
N ILE A 63 8.41 27.93 -13.00
CA ILE A 63 9.26 26.74 -12.82
C ILE A 63 8.63 25.83 -11.76
N HIS A 64 8.63 26.28 -10.50
CA HIS A 64 8.16 25.54 -9.34
C HIS A 64 6.80 26.05 -8.82
N GLY A 65 6.17 25.26 -7.97
CA GLY A 65 4.92 25.58 -7.29
C GLY A 65 4.88 25.03 -5.85
N PRO A 66 3.71 25.04 -5.21
CA PRO A 66 3.58 24.63 -3.80
C PRO A 66 3.53 23.11 -3.60
N VAL A 67 3.45 22.33 -4.69
CA VAL A 67 3.34 20.86 -4.71
C VAL A 67 4.74 20.27 -4.87
N ASP A 68 5.45 20.13 -3.77
CA ASP A 68 6.86 19.72 -3.71
C ASP A 68 7.08 18.36 -3.03
N THR A 69 6.02 17.77 -2.47
CA THR A 69 6.06 16.54 -1.69
C THR A 69 5.06 15.51 -2.19
N ARG A 70 5.30 14.24 -1.86
CA ARG A 70 4.50 13.08 -2.23
C ARG A 70 3.05 13.22 -1.75
N ASP A 71 2.84 13.67 -0.52
CA ASP A 71 1.50 13.84 0.05
C ASP A 71 0.75 14.97 -0.63
N LYS A 72 1.39 16.12 -0.82
CA LYS A 72 0.79 17.22 -1.58
C LYS A 72 0.43 16.80 -3.00
N LEU A 73 1.27 16.00 -3.65
CA LEU A 73 0.99 15.46 -4.98
C LEU A 73 -0.21 14.52 -4.97
N LYS A 74 -0.31 13.61 -3.98
CA LYS A 74 -1.42 12.66 -3.81
C LYS A 74 -2.75 13.39 -3.72
N ASP A 75 -2.81 14.48 -2.97
CA ASP A 75 -4.02 15.28 -2.78
C ASP A 75 -4.31 16.20 -3.97
N TYR A 76 -3.27 16.82 -4.54
CA TYR A 76 -3.42 17.82 -5.61
C TYR A 76 -3.72 17.19 -6.97
N ASP A 77 -3.01 16.12 -7.32
CA ASP A 77 -3.09 15.46 -8.63
C ASP A 77 -3.02 13.93 -8.45
N PRO A 78 -4.09 13.31 -7.93
CA PRO A 78 -4.13 11.87 -7.69
C PRO A 78 -3.97 11.06 -8.98
N THR A 79 -4.30 11.62 -10.15
CA THR A 79 -4.11 10.94 -11.43
C THR A 79 -2.63 10.79 -11.75
N LEU A 80 -1.87 11.87 -11.65
CA LEU A 80 -0.41 11.83 -11.84
C LEU A 80 0.27 10.98 -10.77
N TYR A 81 -0.13 11.14 -9.50
CA TYR A 81 0.37 10.33 -8.39
C TYR A 81 0.28 8.83 -8.70
N ASN A 82 -0.90 8.37 -9.14
CA ASN A 82 -1.11 6.95 -9.44
C ASN A 82 -0.32 6.47 -10.66
N LEU A 83 -0.15 7.30 -11.69
CA LEU A 83 0.70 6.98 -12.84
C LEU A 83 2.17 6.82 -12.45
N ILE A 84 2.66 7.64 -11.51
CA ILE A 84 4.03 7.54 -10.99
C ILE A 84 4.17 6.31 -10.08
N LYS A 85 3.19 6.06 -9.20
CA LYS A 85 3.14 4.88 -8.33
C LYS A 85 3.12 3.56 -9.11
N GLU A 86 2.50 3.52 -10.29
CA GLU A 86 2.54 2.33 -11.14
C GLU A 86 3.94 2.04 -11.69
N VAL A 87 4.74 3.08 -11.95
CA VAL A 87 6.13 2.96 -12.41
C VAL A 87 7.08 2.66 -11.24
N PHE A 88 6.81 3.26 -10.10
CA PHE A 88 7.59 3.13 -8.86
C PHE A 88 6.68 2.66 -7.73
N PRO A 89 6.28 1.37 -7.74
CA PRO A 89 5.41 0.82 -6.72
C PRO A 89 6.11 0.85 -5.36
N CYS A 90 5.34 0.75 -4.29
CA CYS A 90 5.85 0.60 -2.94
C CYS A 90 6.46 -0.80 -2.74
N ASP A 91 7.16 -1.03 -1.63
CA ASP A 91 7.75 -2.32 -1.26
C ASP A 91 8.73 -2.89 -2.31
N ASN A 92 9.50 -2.01 -2.96
CA ASN A 92 10.42 -2.42 -4.01
C ASN A 92 11.53 -3.32 -3.45
N THR A 93 11.43 -4.62 -3.75
CA THR A 93 12.49 -5.58 -3.42
C THR A 93 13.57 -5.52 -4.49
N TYR A 94 14.74 -4.97 -4.18
CA TYR A 94 15.83 -4.95 -5.15
C TYR A 94 16.46 -6.35 -5.31
N LEU A 95 16.58 -6.82 -6.55
CA LEU A 95 17.41 -7.98 -6.89
C LEU A 95 18.84 -7.50 -7.19
N LYS A 96 19.77 -7.72 -6.25
CA LYS A 96 21.19 -7.37 -6.45
C LYS A 96 21.83 -8.24 -7.52
N ARG A 97 22.20 -7.63 -8.66
CA ARG A 97 22.83 -8.33 -9.79
C ARG A 97 24.33 -8.58 -9.61
N CYS A 98 25.00 -7.93 -8.65
CA CYS A 98 26.46 -8.03 -8.46
C CYS A 98 26.92 -7.85 -6.99
N LYS A 99 26.95 -8.92 -6.17
CA LYS A 99 27.93 -9.25 -5.07
C LYS A 99 27.35 -10.23 -4.04
N SER A 100 28.20 -11.10 -3.49
CA SER A 100 27.83 -12.24 -2.63
C SER A 100 27.90 -12.00 -1.12
N THR A 101 28.38 -10.86 -0.62
CA THR A 101 28.55 -10.60 0.82
C THR A 101 27.86 -9.31 1.28
N ARG A 102 26.89 -9.47 2.19
CA ARG A 102 25.89 -8.49 2.67
C ARG A 102 26.12 -8.17 4.15
N GLN A 103 26.85 -7.11 4.51
CA GLN A 103 27.05 -6.78 5.94
C GLN A 103 26.74 -5.33 6.30
N GLN A 104 26.40 -4.46 5.35
CA GLN A 104 26.19 -3.01 5.60
C GLN A 104 25.08 -2.40 4.71
N GLU A 105 24.20 -3.23 4.17
CA GLU A 105 23.28 -2.81 3.09
C GLU A 105 21.82 -2.71 3.53
N ASP A 106 21.48 -3.30 4.67
CA ASP A 106 20.15 -3.16 5.32
C ASP A 106 19.97 -1.77 5.97
N GLU A 107 21.03 -0.95 6.00
CA GLU A 107 21.04 0.43 6.51
C GLU A 107 20.68 1.47 5.44
N GLN A 108 20.55 1.08 4.16
CA GLN A 108 20.24 2.01 3.07
C GLN A 108 18.73 2.19 2.93
N HIS A 109 18.20 3.25 3.54
CA HIS A 109 16.82 3.67 3.40
C HIS A 109 16.58 4.27 2.00
N LEU A 110 16.01 3.49 1.08
CA LEU A 110 15.64 3.98 -0.25
C LEU A 110 14.31 4.75 -0.15
N PHE A 111 14.33 6.05 -0.44
CA PHE A 111 13.13 6.91 -0.54
C PHE A 111 12.12 6.48 -1.65
N MET A 112 12.44 5.42 -2.40
CA MET A 112 11.53 4.79 -3.36
C MET A 112 10.52 3.87 -2.72
N ASP A 113 10.75 3.41 -1.49
CA ASP A 113 9.66 2.80 -0.76
C ASP A 113 8.66 3.89 -0.39
N CYS A 114 7.37 3.62 -0.60
CA CYS A 114 6.34 4.60 -0.29
C CYS A 114 6.30 4.92 1.21
N ASP A 115 6.91 4.03 2.00
CA ASP A 115 7.05 4.07 3.43
C ASP A 115 8.04 5.14 3.85
N LEU A 116 7.50 6.33 4.08
CA LEU A 116 7.93 7.09 5.25
C LEU A 116 6.90 7.09 6.38
N ASP A 117 5.67 6.56 6.21
CA ASP A 117 4.63 6.75 7.24
C ASP A 117 3.49 5.71 7.22
N GLU A 118 3.78 4.41 7.40
CA GLU A 118 2.74 3.48 7.92
C GLU A 118 3.23 2.55 9.04
N LYS A 119 4.52 2.55 9.41
CA LYS A 119 5.00 1.65 10.48
C LYS A 119 5.72 2.31 11.65
N ASP A 120 6.07 3.59 11.59
CA ASP A 120 6.68 4.29 12.73
C ASP A 120 5.86 5.50 13.15
N CYS A 121 4.62 5.24 13.58
CA CYS A 121 3.81 6.21 14.32
C CYS A 121 4.39 6.36 15.73
N ASN A 122 5.34 7.28 15.90
CA ASN A 122 5.96 7.59 17.18
C ASN A 122 6.19 9.09 17.37
N ASP A 123 6.39 9.48 18.63
CA ASP A 123 6.90 10.81 18.93
C ASP A 123 8.43 10.74 18.96
N LYS A 124 9.06 11.52 18.09
CA LYS A 124 10.52 11.59 17.90
C LYS A 124 11.19 12.52 18.92
N HIS A 125 10.41 13.28 19.68
CA HIS A 125 10.91 14.22 20.69
C HIS A 125 10.18 14.06 22.03
N THR A 126 10.92 14.18 23.13
CA THR A 126 10.36 14.05 24.49
C THR A 126 9.33 15.12 24.82
N GLU A 127 9.46 16.30 24.20
CA GLU A 127 8.54 17.44 24.39
C GLU A 127 7.28 17.37 23.52
N CYS A 128 7.12 16.34 22.68
CA CYS A 128 5.96 16.23 21.79
C CYS A 128 4.62 16.33 22.54
N ALA A 129 4.51 15.70 23.70
CA ALA A 129 3.31 15.77 24.54
C ALA A 129 3.05 17.20 25.04
N ASN A 130 4.10 17.91 25.45
CA ASN A 130 4.00 19.28 25.93
C ASN A 130 3.62 20.23 24.78
N TRP A 131 4.27 20.12 23.64
CA TRP A 131 3.96 20.91 22.44
C TRP A 131 2.55 20.66 21.92
N ALA A 132 2.10 19.40 21.91
CA ALA A 132 0.72 19.07 21.58
C ALA A 132 -0.26 19.70 22.58
N SER A 133 0.03 19.66 23.88
CA SER A 133 -0.84 20.23 24.92
C SER A 133 -1.02 21.76 24.82
N ILE A 134 -0.02 22.48 24.29
CA ILE A 134 -0.08 23.94 24.05
C ILE A 134 -0.60 24.31 22.65
N GLY A 135 -1.04 23.30 21.88
CA GLY A 135 -1.71 23.45 20.60
C GLY A 135 -0.79 23.55 19.38
N GLU A 136 0.46 23.11 19.48
CA GLU A 136 1.38 23.13 18.33
C GLU A 136 0.91 22.26 17.17
N CYS A 137 0.11 21.21 17.42
CA CYS A 137 -0.47 20.40 16.34
C CYS A 137 -1.29 21.23 15.34
N SER A 138 -1.96 22.29 15.82
CA SER A 138 -2.72 23.21 14.95
C SER A 138 -1.91 24.42 14.51
N LYS A 139 -0.96 24.89 15.32
CA LYS A 139 -0.15 26.09 15.03
C LYS A 139 1.05 25.79 14.12
N ASN A 140 1.63 24.59 14.24
CA ASN A 140 2.80 24.12 13.51
C ASN A 140 2.60 22.66 13.03
N PRO A 141 1.58 22.40 12.19
CA PRO A 141 1.19 21.05 11.79
C PRO A 141 2.29 20.32 11.02
N LEU A 142 3.11 21.01 10.21
CA LEU A 142 4.17 20.36 9.42
C LEU A 142 5.24 19.73 10.31
N TYR A 143 5.73 20.47 11.30
CA TYR A 143 6.74 19.96 12.22
C TYR A 143 6.14 18.88 13.13
N MET A 144 4.96 19.16 13.66
CA MET A 144 4.31 18.30 14.65
C MET A 144 3.83 16.99 14.04
N HIS A 145 3.28 16.99 12.82
CA HIS A 145 2.85 15.75 12.16
C HIS A 145 4.02 14.90 11.67
N SER A 146 5.22 15.46 11.53
CA SER A 146 6.41 14.69 11.12
C SER A 146 7.23 14.17 12.31
N ASN A 147 7.20 14.88 13.45
CA ASN A 147 8.03 14.58 14.62
C ASN A 147 7.23 14.14 15.85
N CYS A 148 5.94 14.46 15.92
CA CYS A 148 5.09 14.27 17.08
C CYS A 148 3.75 13.63 16.67
N GLN A 149 3.85 12.59 15.84
CA GLN A 149 2.73 11.94 15.15
C GLN A 149 1.71 11.38 16.14
N ARG A 150 2.18 10.77 17.24
CA ARG A 150 1.32 10.23 18.30
C ARG A 150 0.70 11.34 19.12
N SER A 151 1.50 12.30 19.56
CA SER A 151 1.03 13.43 20.38
C SER A 151 -0.01 14.29 19.66
N CYS A 152 0.04 14.34 18.33
CA CYS A 152 -0.96 15.04 17.51
C CYS A 152 -2.10 14.17 16.98
N ASN A 153 -2.16 12.88 17.36
CA ASN A 153 -3.19 11.94 16.91
C ASN A 153 -3.35 11.89 15.38
N VAL A 154 -2.25 12.00 14.64
CA VAL A 154 -2.27 11.93 13.16
C VAL A 154 -1.92 10.55 12.62
N CYS A 155 -1.59 9.63 13.51
CA CYS A 155 -1.42 8.24 13.12
C CYS A 155 -2.76 7.65 12.73
N GLU A 156 -2.84 7.06 11.54
CA GLU A 156 -3.87 6.07 11.26
C GLU A 156 -3.55 4.84 12.11
N GLU A 157 -4.48 4.45 12.98
CA GLU A 157 -4.47 3.07 13.46
C GLU A 157 -4.69 2.20 12.22
N PRO A 158 -3.87 1.16 11.98
CA PRO A 158 -4.08 0.29 10.85
C PRO A 158 -5.54 -0.10 10.83
N ALA A 159 -6.22 0.17 9.72
CA ALA A 159 -7.62 -0.19 9.58
C ALA A 159 -7.69 -1.70 9.81
N ASP A 160 -8.16 -2.10 10.99
CA ASP A 160 -8.53 -3.46 11.30
C ASP A 160 -9.69 -3.81 10.37
N ASP A 161 -9.37 -4.26 9.15
CA ASP A 161 -10.25 -5.06 8.30
C ASP A 161 -10.39 -6.48 8.90
N HIS A 162 -10.52 -6.54 10.22
CA HIS A 162 -10.91 -7.72 10.95
C HIS A 162 -12.30 -7.44 11.52
N PRO A 163 -13.36 -8.09 11.01
CA PRO A 163 -14.67 -7.99 11.64
C PRO A 163 -14.49 -8.30 13.12
N SER A 164 -15.02 -7.42 13.98
CA SER A 164 -14.94 -7.49 15.44
C SER A 164 -14.80 -8.93 15.94
N CYS A 165 -13.74 -9.22 16.69
CA CYS A 165 -13.53 -10.54 17.28
C CYS A 165 -14.73 -10.88 18.18
N VAL A 166 -15.66 -11.67 17.65
CA VAL A 166 -16.85 -12.13 18.35
C VAL A 166 -16.71 -13.60 18.61
N ASP A 167 -16.92 -13.99 19.86
CA ASP A 167 -16.95 -15.39 20.25
C ASP A 167 -18.10 -16.11 19.55
N LYS A 168 -17.81 -16.83 18.47
CA LYS A 168 -18.82 -17.64 17.76
C LYS A 168 -19.32 -18.81 18.59
N ASN A 169 -18.54 -19.24 19.58
CA ASN A 169 -18.89 -20.33 20.47
C ASN A 169 -19.29 -19.82 21.86
N ARG A 170 -20.47 -20.21 22.34
CA ARG A 170 -20.95 -19.86 23.70
C ARG A 170 -20.04 -20.36 24.82
N GLY A 171 -19.21 -21.38 24.55
CA GLY A 171 -18.20 -21.88 25.48
C GLY A 171 -16.91 -21.06 25.55
N CYS A 172 -16.72 -20.07 24.65
CA CYS A 172 -15.44 -19.38 24.51
C CYS A 172 -15.01 -18.66 25.79
N ALA A 173 -15.92 -17.95 26.46
CA ALA A 173 -15.65 -17.30 27.74
C ALA A 173 -15.18 -18.30 28.82
N GLY A 174 -15.78 -19.50 28.87
CA GLY A 174 -15.38 -20.56 29.79
C GLY A 174 -13.99 -21.12 29.49
N TRP A 175 -13.68 -21.33 28.21
CA TRP A 175 -12.37 -21.81 27.78
C TRP A 175 -11.27 -20.77 27.94
N ALA A 176 -11.57 -19.50 27.67
CA ALA A 176 -10.68 -18.39 27.97
C ALA A 176 -10.31 -18.34 29.46
N SER A 177 -11.29 -18.51 30.35
CA SER A 177 -11.04 -18.60 31.81
C SER A 177 -10.24 -19.83 32.24
N SER A 178 -10.22 -20.88 31.41
CA SER A 178 -9.48 -22.13 31.63
C SER A 178 -8.14 -22.16 30.88
N ASN A 179 -7.60 -20.98 30.52
CA ASN A 179 -6.33 -20.78 29.84
C ASN A 179 -6.18 -21.55 28.51
N GLN A 180 -7.30 -21.87 27.86
CA GLN A 180 -7.31 -22.66 26.62
C GLN A 180 -6.65 -21.92 25.46
N CYS A 181 -6.57 -20.60 25.50
CA CYS A 181 -5.86 -19.78 24.50
C CYS A 181 -4.34 -20.06 24.47
N GLN A 182 -3.77 -20.53 25.58
CA GLN A 182 -2.35 -20.89 25.68
C GLN A 182 -2.14 -22.40 25.49
N ILE A 183 -3.05 -23.21 26.03
CA ILE A 183 -2.95 -24.68 26.00
C ILE A 183 -3.31 -25.24 24.62
N ASN A 184 -4.42 -24.79 24.06
CA ASN A 184 -4.99 -25.25 22.80
C ASN A 184 -4.97 -24.13 21.76
N GLN A 185 -3.85 -23.43 21.68
CA GLN A 185 -3.67 -22.24 20.85
C GLN A 185 -4.03 -22.48 19.37
N ALA A 186 -3.71 -23.66 18.82
CA ALA A 186 -4.04 -24.02 17.44
C ALA A 186 -5.56 -24.15 17.19
N TYR A 187 -6.33 -24.58 18.19
CA TYR A 187 -7.79 -24.69 18.13
C TYR A 187 -8.46 -23.33 18.38
N MET A 188 -7.93 -22.54 19.31
CA MET A 188 -8.46 -21.21 19.64
C MET A 188 -8.16 -20.15 18.56
N LYS A 189 -7.20 -20.41 17.66
CA LYS A 189 -6.88 -19.57 16.48
C LYS A 189 -7.55 -20.03 15.19
N GLN A 190 -8.40 -21.05 15.21
CA GLN A 190 -8.96 -21.63 13.98
C GLN A 190 -10.13 -20.81 13.43
N GLU A 191 -9.84 -19.91 12.50
CA GLU A 191 -10.76 -19.58 11.42
C GLU A 191 -10.10 -19.77 10.04
N LEU A 192 -10.89 -20.29 9.09
CA LEU A 192 -10.64 -20.51 7.65
C LEU A 192 -10.02 -21.84 7.13
N VAL A 193 -9.07 -22.50 7.79
CA VAL A 193 -8.39 -23.65 7.12
C VAL A 193 -9.20 -24.96 7.14
N VAL A 194 -9.96 -25.24 8.21
CA VAL A 194 -10.65 -26.54 8.36
C VAL A 194 -11.84 -26.68 7.42
N VAL A 195 -12.59 -25.60 7.15
CA VAL A 195 -13.73 -25.64 6.22
C VAL A 195 -13.23 -25.91 4.80
N VAL A 196 -12.16 -25.24 4.37
CA VAL A 196 -11.58 -25.46 3.03
C VAL A 196 -11.06 -26.90 2.91
N VAL A 197 -10.34 -27.42 3.91
CA VAL A 197 -9.82 -28.79 3.86
C VAL A 197 -10.95 -29.82 3.88
N VAL A 198 -11.96 -29.68 4.75
CA VAL A 198 -13.08 -30.63 4.82
C VAL A 198 -13.92 -30.59 3.55
N VAL A 199 -14.24 -29.40 3.01
CA VAL A 199 -15.00 -29.26 1.77
C VAL A 199 -14.21 -29.83 0.59
N VAL A 200 -12.92 -29.50 0.47
CA VAL A 200 -12.06 -30.03 -0.61
C VAL A 200 -11.95 -31.55 -0.53
N VAL A 201 -11.71 -32.11 0.66
CA VAL A 201 -11.61 -33.58 0.85
C VAL A 201 -12.94 -34.27 0.53
N VAL A 202 -14.08 -33.75 1.01
CA VAL A 202 -15.39 -34.33 0.73
C VAL A 202 -15.72 -34.26 -0.76
N VAL A 203 -15.48 -33.12 -1.42
CA VAL A 203 -15.72 -32.97 -2.87
C VAL A 203 -14.83 -33.91 -3.66
N VAL A 204 -13.54 -34.01 -3.34
CA VAL A 204 -12.61 -34.93 -4.02
C VAL A 204 -13.05 -36.39 -3.85
N VAL A 205 -13.42 -36.81 -2.63
CA VAL A 205 -13.88 -38.18 -2.38
C VAL A 205 -15.16 -38.48 -3.15
N VAL A 206 -16.15 -37.58 -3.14
CA VAL A 206 -17.40 -37.76 -3.88
C VAL A 206 -17.16 -37.85 -5.39
N VAL A 207 -16.33 -36.96 -5.94
CA VAL A 207 -15.98 -36.98 -7.37
C VAL A 207 -15.27 -38.28 -7.75
N VAL A 208 -14.30 -38.72 -6.96
CA VAL A 208 -13.58 -39.98 -7.20
C VAL A 208 -14.53 -41.17 -7.17
N VAL A 209 -15.41 -41.25 -6.17
CA VAL A 209 -16.40 -42.34 -6.07
C VAL A 209 -17.35 -42.34 -7.26
N VAL A 210 -17.88 -41.18 -7.66
CA VAL A 210 -18.78 -41.06 -8.83
C VAL A 210 -18.06 -41.48 -10.10
N VAL A 211 -16.83 -41.02 -10.32
CA VAL A 211 -16.03 -41.39 -11.50
C VAL A 211 -15.78 -42.90 -11.53
N VAL A 212 -15.38 -43.50 -10.41
CA VAL A 212 -15.16 -44.95 -10.32
C VAL A 212 -16.44 -45.72 -10.60
N VAL A 213 -17.57 -45.32 -10.02
CA VAL A 213 -18.86 -45.97 -10.25
C VAL A 213 -19.28 -45.87 -11.73
N VAL A 214 -19.15 -44.69 -12.33
CA VAL A 214 -19.46 -44.48 -13.76
C VAL A 214 -18.56 -45.32 -14.65
N VAL A 215 -17.25 -45.35 -14.39
CA VAL A 215 -16.29 -46.18 -15.15
C VAL A 215 -16.64 -47.67 -15.03
N VAL A 216 -16.95 -48.16 -13.82
CA VAL A 216 -17.36 -49.54 -13.61
C VAL A 216 -18.66 -49.86 -14.38
N ILE A 217 -19.67 -49.00 -14.31
CA ILE A 217 -20.93 -49.18 -15.04
C ILE A 217 -20.67 -49.22 -16.56
N VAL A 218 -19.87 -48.29 -17.10
CA VAL A 218 -19.56 -48.24 -18.54
C VAL A 218 -18.79 -49.49 -18.97
N VAL A 219 -17.79 -49.93 -18.19
CA VAL A 219 -17.03 -51.16 -18.50
C VAL A 219 -17.93 -52.38 -18.49
N VAL A 220 -18.85 -52.50 -17.52
CA VAL A 220 -19.79 -53.62 -17.45
C VAL A 220 -20.79 -53.59 -18.60
N LEU A 221 -21.31 -52.42 -18.99
CA LEU A 221 -22.27 -52.28 -20.09
C LEU A 221 -21.66 -52.50 -21.48
N VAL A 222 -20.37 -52.21 -21.66
CA VAL A 222 -19.67 -52.42 -22.94
C VAL A 222 -19.09 -53.83 -23.07
N ALA A 223 -18.94 -54.56 -21.95
CA ALA A 223 -18.44 -55.94 -21.93
C ALA A 223 -19.52 -57.03 -22.12
N VAL A 224 -20.79 -56.64 -22.31
CA VAL A 224 -21.95 -57.51 -22.60
C VAL A 224 -22.38 -57.31 -24.06
#